data_AF-A0A822DVB5-F1
#
_entry.id   AF-A0A822DVB5-F1
#
_cell.length_a   1.000
_cell.length_b   1.000
_cell.length_c   1.000
_cell.angle_alpha   90.00
_cell.angle_beta   90.00
_cell.angle_gamma   90.00
#
_symmetry.space_group_name_H-M   'P 1'
#
loop_
_entity.id
_entity.type
_entity.pdbx_description
1 polymer ?
#
loop_
_entity_poly.entity_id
_entity_poly.type
_entity_poly.pdbx_seq_one_letter_code
_entity_poly.pdbx_strand_id
1 'polypeptide(L)'
;MMTGNRDGRLLFKRLLEEKTLRAWLTSIKLLFILLNKKECKLIKKLLRLIPNLIQQTDDDGNDPLLYVCLKVVGCRHHLVAFLITMGCDLERRNIYGQHFFQVLQGRKNRKLLEILIERGTI
;
A
#
# COMPACT_ATOMS: atom_id res chain seq x y z
N MET A 1 -1.61 -13.34 -18.24
CA MET A 1 -2.38 -13.44 -16.98
C MET A 1 -1.82 -14.62 -16.18
N MET A 2 -0.88 -14.40 -15.26
CA MET A 2 -0.37 -15.50 -14.42
C MET A 2 -1.22 -15.60 -13.15
N THR A 3 -2.10 -16.61 -13.12
CA THR A 3 -2.78 -17.03 -11.90
C THR A 3 -1.71 -17.61 -10.98
N GLY A 4 -1.41 -16.92 -9.87
CA GLY A 4 -0.56 -17.53 -8.84
C GLY A 4 -1.25 -18.79 -8.33
N ASN A 5 -0.69 -19.96 -8.66
CA ASN A 5 -1.14 -21.28 -8.22
C ASN A 5 -1.42 -21.25 -6.69
N ARG A 6 -2.48 -21.95 -6.24
CA ARG A 6 -2.88 -22.10 -4.83
C ARG A 6 -1.68 -22.45 -3.94
N ASP A 7 -0.79 -23.30 -4.45
CA ASP A 7 0.44 -23.72 -3.78
C ASP A 7 1.39 -22.54 -3.54
N GLY A 8 1.55 -21.66 -4.53
CA GLY A 8 2.36 -20.46 -4.41
C GLY A 8 1.80 -19.45 -3.40
N ARG A 9 0.48 -19.41 -3.17
CA ARG A 9 -0.13 -18.58 -2.12
C ARG A 9 0.09 -19.19 -0.74
N LEU A 10 -0.09 -20.50 -0.62
CA LEU A 10 0.17 -21.25 0.62
C LEU A 10 1.64 -21.19 1.03
N LEU A 11 2.58 -21.39 0.09
CA LEU A 11 4.01 -21.25 0.31
C LEU A 11 4.37 -19.85 0.79
N PHE A 12 3.86 -18.81 0.12
CA PHE A 12 4.13 -17.43 0.54
C PHE A 12 3.51 -17.14 1.92
N LYS A 13 2.33 -17.67 2.23
CA LYS A 13 1.73 -17.57 3.57
C LYS A 13 2.60 -18.26 4.63
N ARG A 14 3.03 -19.51 4.39
CA ARG A 14 3.93 -20.26 5.28
C ARG A 14 5.25 -19.53 5.49
N LEU A 15 5.82 -18.95 4.42
CA LEU A 15 7.03 -18.13 4.49
C LEU A 15 6.82 -16.88 5.38
N LEU A 16 5.65 -16.26 5.37
CA LEU A 16 5.33 -15.14 6.28
C LEU A 16 5.04 -15.60 7.72
N GLU A 17 4.71 -16.87 7.92
CA GLU A 17 4.44 -17.48 9.23
C GLU A 17 5.71 -18.04 9.89
N GLU A 18 6.81 -18.17 9.14
CA GLU A 18 8.11 -18.60 9.65
C GLU A 18 8.62 -17.67 10.76
N LYS A 19 8.99 -18.26 11.91
CA LYS A 19 9.38 -17.51 13.12
C LYS A 19 10.58 -16.61 12.88
N THR A 20 11.55 -17.08 12.10
CA THR A 20 12.75 -16.34 11.73
C THR A 20 12.44 -15.13 10.87
N LEU A 21 11.52 -15.25 9.90
CA LEU A 21 11.14 -14.11 9.07
C LEU A 21 10.30 -13.09 9.84
N ARG A 22 9.43 -13.53 10.75
CA ARG A 22 8.73 -12.61 11.66
C ARG A 22 9.65 -11.83 12.59
N ALA A 23 10.75 -12.45 13.04
CA ALA A 23 11.70 -11.81 13.94
C ALA A 23 12.47 -10.65 13.28
N TRP A 24 12.72 -10.73 11.96
CA TRP A 24 13.48 -9.72 11.21
C TRP A 24 12.60 -8.78 10.38
N LEU A 25 11.45 -9.26 9.91
CA LEU A 25 10.57 -8.56 8.98
C LEU A 25 9.10 -8.78 9.38
N THR A 26 8.55 -7.88 10.20
CA THR A 26 7.11 -7.89 10.43
C THR A 26 6.39 -7.67 9.10
N SER A 27 5.21 -8.26 8.92
CA SER A 27 4.43 -8.12 7.68
C SER A 27 4.08 -6.65 7.36
N ILE A 28 4.07 -5.80 8.39
CA ILE A 28 3.94 -4.33 8.29
C ILE A 28 5.19 -3.73 7.61
N LYS A 29 6.39 -3.99 8.14
CA LYS A 29 7.65 -3.54 7.52
C LYS A 29 7.78 -4.02 6.08
N LEU A 30 7.40 -5.28 5.82
CA LEU A 30 7.39 -5.83 4.47
C LEU A 30 6.46 -5.04 3.54
N LEU A 31 5.24 -4.70 3.98
CA LEU A 31 4.30 -3.92 3.17
C LEU A 31 4.94 -2.60 2.72
N PHE A 32 5.48 -1.81 3.65
CA PHE A 32 6.06 -0.51 3.33
C PHE A 32 7.30 -0.60 2.45
N ILE A 33 8.15 -1.62 2.63
CA ILE A 33 9.26 -1.92 1.71
C ILE A 33 8.72 -2.17 0.29
N LEU A 34 7.70 -3.01 0.15
CA LEU A 34 7.12 -3.33 -1.16
C LEU A 34 6.42 -2.11 -1.80
N LEU A 35 5.74 -1.28 -1.02
CA LEU A 35 5.14 -0.01 -1.48
C LEU A 35 6.22 0.91 -2.05
N ASN A 36 7.32 1.09 -1.33
CA ASN A 36 8.44 1.92 -1.76
C ASN A 36 9.07 1.41 -3.08
N LYS A 37 9.20 0.08 -3.21
CA LYS A 37 9.69 -0.56 -4.43
C LYS A 37 8.65 -0.65 -5.55
N LYS A 38 7.39 -0.27 -5.29
CA LYS A 38 6.26 -0.34 -6.24
C LYS A 38 6.00 -1.76 -6.75
N GLU A 39 6.26 -2.78 -5.92
CA GLU A 39 6.11 -4.20 -6.25
C GLU A 39 4.64 -4.64 -6.26
N CYS A 40 3.85 -4.12 -7.21
CA CYS A 40 2.40 -4.20 -7.24
C CYS A 40 1.87 -5.65 -7.17
N LYS A 41 2.58 -6.61 -7.77
CA LYS A 41 2.20 -8.04 -7.74
C LYS A 41 2.31 -8.61 -6.32
N LEU A 42 3.41 -8.30 -5.61
CA LEU A 42 3.66 -8.77 -4.26
C LEU A 42 2.77 -8.05 -3.24
N ILE A 43 2.56 -6.73 -3.39
CA ILE A 43 1.62 -5.96 -2.56
C ILE A 43 0.22 -6.56 -2.63
N LYS A 44 -0.29 -6.81 -3.85
CA LYS A 44 -1.60 -7.45 -4.05
C LYS A 44 -1.68 -8.83 -3.42
N LYS A 45 -0.61 -9.63 -3.51
CA LYS A 45 -0.57 -10.97 -2.92
C LYS A 45 -0.55 -10.90 -1.38
N LEU A 46 0.25 -9.99 -0.82
CA LEU A 46 0.36 -9.77 0.61
C LEU A 46 -0.96 -9.30 1.22
N LEU A 47 -1.59 -8.26 0.65
CA LEU A 47 -2.86 -7.72 1.14
C LEU A 47 -4.04 -8.68 0.96
N ARG A 48 -3.99 -9.60 -0.02
CA ARG A 48 -4.98 -10.69 -0.12
C ARG A 48 -4.83 -11.76 0.95
N LEU A 49 -3.61 -11.99 1.44
CA LEU A 49 -3.35 -12.96 2.50
C LEU A 49 -3.58 -12.37 3.88
N ILE A 50 -3.28 -11.09 4.06
CA ILE A 50 -3.33 -10.37 5.32
C ILE A 50 -4.00 -9.01 5.09
N PRO A 51 -5.35 -8.97 4.91
CA PRO A 51 -6.05 -7.74 4.54
C PRO A 51 -5.96 -6.61 5.57
N ASN A 52 -5.87 -6.94 6.86
CA ASN A 52 -5.76 -5.97 7.95
C ASN A 52 -4.46 -5.15 7.91
N LEU A 53 -3.47 -5.53 7.10
CA LEU A 53 -2.29 -4.71 6.84
C LEU A 53 -2.65 -3.37 6.18
N ILE A 54 -3.80 -3.26 5.52
CA ILE A 54 -4.27 -2.00 4.92
C ILE A 54 -4.49 -0.90 5.96
N GLN A 55 -4.72 -1.28 7.23
CA GLN A 55 -4.96 -0.36 8.35
C GLN A 55 -3.73 -0.12 9.21
N GLN A 56 -2.58 -0.70 8.86
CA GLN A 56 -1.34 -0.53 9.64
C GLN A 56 -0.57 0.69 9.14
N THR A 57 0.16 1.34 10.03
CA THR A 57 0.90 2.56 9.72
C THR A 57 2.41 2.34 9.77
N ASP A 58 3.16 3.19 9.07
CA ASP A 58 4.60 3.32 9.27
C ASP A 58 4.91 4.10 10.56
N ASP A 59 6.20 4.37 10.81
CA ASP A 59 6.67 5.07 12.01
C ASP A 59 6.19 6.54 12.08
N ASP A 60 5.82 7.13 10.93
CA ASP A 60 5.26 8.48 10.83
C ASP A 60 3.71 8.46 10.97
N GLY A 61 3.10 7.30 11.24
CA GLY A 61 1.64 7.15 11.28
C GLY A 61 0.96 7.19 9.91
N ASN A 62 1.71 7.05 8.82
CA ASN A 62 1.14 6.97 7.47
C ASN A 62 0.59 5.55 7.23
N ASP A 63 -0.69 5.46 6.93
CA ASP A 63 -1.24 4.23 6.35
C ASP A 63 -0.66 3.97 4.95
N PRO A 64 -0.94 2.81 4.31
CA PRO A 64 -0.39 2.48 3.01
C PRO A 64 -0.72 3.49 1.92
N LEU A 65 -1.90 4.10 1.96
CA LEU A 65 -2.36 5.06 0.96
C LEU A 65 -1.60 6.38 1.09
N LEU A 66 -1.50 6.90 2.31
CA LEU A 66 -0.79 8.13 2.62
C LEU A 66 0.72 7.97 2.41
N TYR A 67 1.28 6.82 2.80
CA TYR A 67 2.69 6.47 2.55
C TYR A 67 3.02 6.54 1.07
N VAL A 68 2.18 5.93 0.22
CA VAL A 68 2.37 6.00 -1.22
C VAL A 68 2.34 7.44 -1.68
N CYS A 69 1.40 8.27 -1.22
CA CYS A 69 1.27 9.68 -1.61
C CYS A 69 2.41 10.58 -1.15
N LEU A 70 3.00 10.32 0.02
CA LEU A 70 4.07 11.13 0.61
C LEU A 70 5.47 10.67 0.19
N LYS A 71 5.75 9.38 0.26
CA LYS A 71 7.13 8.84 0.18
C LYS A 71 7.47 8.28 -1.20
N VAL A 72 6.52 7.70 -1.91
CA VAL A 72 6.77 7.05 -3.22
C VAL A 72 6.80 8.08 -4.35
N VAL A 73 7.67 7.88 -5.35
CA VAL A 73 7.79 8.78 -6.53
C VAL A 73 7.58 8.05 -7.86
N GLY A 74 7.19 8.82 -8.88
CA GLY A 74 6.90 8.34 -10.23
C GLY A 74 5.48 7.78 -10.40
N CYS A 75 5.32 6.89 -11.38
CA CYS A 75 4.03 6.30 -11.75
C CYS A 75 3.51 5.35 -10.67
N ARG A 76 2.55 5.83 -9.85
CA ARG A 76 1.94 5.08 -8.73
C ARG A 76 0.41 5.08 -8.72
N HIS A 77 -0.24 5.64 -9.75
CA HIS A 77 -1.69 5.78 -9.81
C HIS A 77 -2.45 4.44 -9.74
N HIS A 78 -1.95 3.39 -10.39
CA HIS A 78 -2.56 2.05 -10.29
C HIS A 78 -2.48 1.45 -8.89
N LEU A 79 -1.40 1.76 -8.15
CA LEU A 79 -1.24 1.29 -6.78
C LEU A 79 -2.19 2.06 -5.84
N VAL A 80 -2.27 3.38 -5.99
CA VAL A 80 -3.21 4.23 -5.23
C VAL A 80 -4.65 3.79 -5.46
N ALA A 81 -5.07 3.61 -6.72
CA ALA A 81 -6.40 3.11 -7.04
C ALA A 81 -6.67 1.74 -6.40
N PHE A 82 -5.70 0.83 -6.42
CA PHE A 82 -5.84 -0.47 -5.76
C PHE A 82 -6.02 -0.33 -4.24
N LEU A 83 -5.26 0.52 -3.56
CA LEU A 83 -5.39 0.72 -2.12
C LEU A 83 -6.75 1.33 -1.75
N ILE A 84 -7.26 2.29 -2.54
CA ILE A 84 -8.61 2.83 -2.39
C ILE A 84 -9.66 1.72 -2.50
N THR A 85 -9.56 0.85 -3.52
CA THR A 85 -10.50 -0.28 -3.68
C THR A 85 -10.41 -1.34 -2.58
N MET A 86 -9.32 -1.36 -1.80
CA MET A 86 -9.18 -2.24 -0.63
C MET A 86 -9.83 -1.66 0.63
N GLY A 87 -10.41 -0.46 0.56
CA GLY A 87 -11.11 0.18 1.68
C GLY A 87 -10.18 0.94 2.63
N CYS A 88 -9.11 1.55 2.13
CA CYS A 88 -8.35 2.53 2.91
C CYS A 88 -9.26 3.66 3.40
N ASP A 89 -9.04 4.09 4.65
CA ASP A 89 -9.70 5.26 5.22
C ASP A 89 -9.06 6.54 4.64
N LEU A 90 -9.80 7.27 3.81
CA LEU A 90 -9.31 8.49 3.15
C LEU A 90 -9.17 9.68 4.12
N GLU A 91 -9.82 9.60 5.29
CA GLU A 91 -9.84 10.66 6.29
C GLU A 91 -8.88 10.39 7.45
N ARG A 92 -8.24 9.22 7.47
CA ARG A 92 -7.19 8.91 8.45
C ARG A 92 -6.06 9.92 8.37
N ARG A 93 -5.63 10.39 9.54
CA ARG A 93 -4.54 11.35 9.69
C ARG A 93 -3.28 10.67 10.23
N ASN A 94 -2.13 11.06 9.68
CA ASN A 94 -0.83 10.71 10.27
C ASN A 94 -0.51 11.57 11.51
N ILE A 95 0.67 11.38 12.10
CA ILE A 95 1.10 12.13 13.29
C ILE A 95 1.24 13.65 13.04
N TYR A 96 1.32 14.06 11.78
CA TYR A 96 1.38 15.46 11.36
C TYR A 96 -0.02 16.04 11.05
N GLY A 97 -1.09 15.28 11.28
CA GLY A 97 -2.46 15.70 11.01
C GLY A 97 -2.85 15.67 9.53
N GLN A 98 -2.01 15.12 8.64
CA GLN A 98 -2.25 15.08 7.20
C GLN A 98 -3.09 13.86 6.82
N HIS A 99 -4.07 14.05 5.93
CA HIS A 99 -4.85 12.96 5.33
C HIS A 99 -4.69 12.93 3.79
N PHE A 100 -5.30 11.93 3.16
CA PHE A 100 -5.12 11.63 1.73
C PHE A 100 -5.38 12.83 0.81
N PHE A 101 -6.53 13.48 0.95
CA PHE A 101 -6.91 14.61 0.09
C PHE A 101 -5.98 15.81 0.25
N GLN A 102 -5.57 16.15 1.48
CA GLN A 102 -4.62 17.24 1.73
C GLN A 102 -3.29 17.01 1.01
N VAL A 103 -2.76 15.79 1.09
CA VAL A 103 -1.48 15.44 0.45
C VAL A 103 -1.59 15.46 -1.07
N LEU A 104 -2.73 15.03 -1.64
CA LEU A 104 -2.95 15.04 -3.09
C LEU A 104 -2.90 16.44 -3.72
N GLN A 105 -3.30 17.48 -2.98
CA GLN A 105 -3.26 18.86 -3.47
C GLN A 105 -1.84 19.44 -3.57
N GLY A 106 -0.84 18.78 -2.99
CA GLY A 106 0.55 19.18 -3.11
C GLY A 106 1.07 19.10 -4.54
N ARG A 107 1.98 20.01 -4.93
CA ARG A 107 2.57 20.08 -6.29
C ARG A 107 3.11 18.72 -6.79
N LYS A 108 3.71 17.92 -5.90
CA LYS A 108 4.24 16.57 -6.18
C LYS A 108 3.16 15.60 -6.68
N ASN A 109 1.91 15.80 -6.29
CA ASN A 109 0.80 14.88 -6.51
C ASN A 109 -0.18 15.36 -7.57
N ARG A 110 0.02 16.54 -8.17
CA ARG A 110 -0.86 17.10 -9.20
C ARG A 110 -1.18 16.11 -10.33
N LYS A 111 -0.15 15.47 -10.90
CA LYS A 111 -0.38 14.49 -11.98
C LYS A 111 -1.08 13.22 -11.52
N LEU A 112 -0.85 12.80 -10.27
CA LEU A 112 -1.57 11.69 -9.67
C LEU A 112 -3.05 12.03 -9.50
N LEU A 113 -3.35 13.22 -8.96
CA LEU A 113 -4.72 13.73 -8.79
C LEU A 113 -5.47 13.78 -10.13
N GLU A 114 -4.88 14.37 -11.17
CA GLU A 114 -5.46 14.40 -12.53
C GLU A 114 -5.84 12.98 -13.00
N ILE A 115 -4.92 12.01 -12.90
CA ILE A 115 -5.18 10.64 -13.34
C ILE A 115 -6.28 9.96 -12.51
N LEU A 116 -6.37 10.23 -11.21
CA LEU A 116 -7.40 9.64 -10.36
C LEU A 116 -8.79 10.18 -10.70
N ILE A 117 -8.90 11.49 -11.00
CA ILE A 117 -10.14 12.15 -11.45
C ILE A 117 -10.54 11.64 -12.84
N GLU A 118 -9.62 11.62 -13.80
CA GLU A 118 -9.86 11.13 -15.17
C GLU A 118 -10.39 9.69 -15.18
N ARG A 119 -10.01 8.88 -14.18
CA ARG A 119 -10.43 7.49 -14.04
C ARG A 119 -11.63 7.29 -13.11
N GLY A 120 -12.22 8.35 -12.58
CA GLY A 120 -13.33 8.29 -11.62
C GLY A 120 -13.00 7.45 -10.37
N THR A 121 -11.72 7.45 -9.95
CA THR A 121 -11.28 6.69 -8.77
C THR A 121 -11.56 7.46 -7.47
N ILE A 122 -11.64 8.79 -7.57
CA ILE A 122 -12.01 9.74 -6.52
C ILE A 122 -12.86 10.86 -7.11
#